data_AF-A0A7G4RJA4-F1
#
_entry.id   AF-A0A7G4RJA4-F1
#
_cell.length_a   1.000
_cell.length_b   1.000
_cell.length_c   1.000
_cell.angle_alpha   90.00
_cell.angle_beta   90.00
_cell.angle_gamma   90.00
#
_symmetry.space_group_name_H-M   'P 1'
#
loop_
_entity.id
_entity.type
_entity.pdbx_description
1 polymer ?
#
loop_
_entity_poly.entity_id
_entity_poly.type
_entity_poly.pdbx_seq_one_letter_code
_entity_poly.pdbx_strand_id
1 'polypeptide(L)'
;MKFYMNNAIAILFSLFIGINTSFAQINTEIPDEMFIKEHWISLTTSYDIETKTRKLGTLYRKFFSLLLTYEFFDPFDNKLAYARSRFLSLTAHFDVYDNYENFIGAADERLFAFFPTFDVYGPDGYTKLAKASMNFWGTTFTIYDPVTDRQMATLYRPFFRLKNDWTFNITDRALFNQKNIDSRVLMTVIAFQGDREYWESTHRNDLKSIANKRNQTNEVTSEQVSDLLEQIAEVSKQAGIEKIKNPDSKMMDVVVNELENNYRKAHMLEESTQTNQQKLAAFAEYCLGLVQSNSLPNEKKNIILFLLKTRLEGAANLI
;
A
#
# COMPACT_ATOMS: atom_id res chain seq x y z
N MET A 1 -36.28 -36.34 -62.30
CA MET A 1 -35.44 -36.33 -61.08
C MET A 1 -35.40 -34.89 -60.57
N LYS A 2 -36.27 -34.55 -59.61
CA LYS A 2 -36.41 -33.18 -59.06
C LYS A 2 -35.56 -33.08 -57.79
N PHE A 3 -34.59 -32.18 -57.78
CA PHE A 3 -33.78 -31.88 -56.60
C PHE A 3 -34.58 -31.01 -55.63
N TYR A 4 -34.81 -31.53 -54.41
CA TYR A 4 -35.24 -30.74 -53.26
C TYR A 4 -34.00 -30.15 -52.61
N MET A 5 -33.80 -28.84 -52.72
CA MET A 5 -32.81 -28.13 -51.94
C MET A 5 -33.34 -26.72 -51.70
N ASN A 6 -34.11 -26.52 -50.62
CA ASN A 6 -34.61 -25.18 -50.28
C ASN A 6 -34.85 -24.89 -48.80
N ASN A 7 -34.35 -25.72 -47.86
CA ASN A 7 -34.57 -25.48 -46.42
C ASN A 7 -33.29 -25.38 -45.57
N ALA A 8 -32.11 -25.24 -46.17
CA ALA A 8 -30.84 -25.23 -45.42
C ALA A 8 -30.27 -23.81 -45.13
N ILE A 9 -30.83 -22.75 -45.69
CA ILE A 9 -30.24 -21.39 -45.58
C ILE A 9 -30.80 -20.60 -44.38
N ALA A 10 -31.98 -20.96 -43.85
CA ALA A 10 -32.60 -20.21 -42.74
C ALA A 10 -32.00 -20.54 -41.35
N ILE A 11 -31.29 -21.66 -41.19
CA ILE A 11 -30.72 -22.08 -39.89
C ILE A 11 -29.29 -21.54 -39.68
N LEU A 12 -28.62 -21.11 -40.76
CA LEU A 12 -27.25 -20.58 -40.69
C LEU A 12 -27.20 -19.08 -40.33
N PHE A 13 -28.32 -18.35 -40.44
CA PHE A 13 -28.42 -16.94 -40.03
C PHE A 13 -28.92 -16.73 -38.58
N SER A 14 -29.52 -17.75 -37.96
CA SER A 14 -29.90 -17.70 -36.54
C SER A 14 -28.74 -17.97 -35.56
N LEU A 15 -27.57 -18.36 -36.06
CA LEU A 15 -26.36 -18.62 -35.26
C LEU A 15 -25.43 -17.41 -35.12
N PHE A 16 -25.74 -16.27 -35.76
CA PHE A 16 -24.91 -15.05 -35.71
C PHE A 16 -25.58 -13.85 -35.01
N ILE A 17 -26.70 -14.07 -34.32
CA ILE A 17 -27.32 -13.06 -33.43
C ILE A 17 -27.27 -13.56 -31.97
N GLY A 18 -26.15 -14.17 -31.60
CA GLY A 18 -25.70 -14.19 -30.22
C GLY A 18 -25.02 -12.86 -29.97
N ILE A 19 -25.81 -11.83 -29.71
CA ILE A 19 -25.30 -10.53 -29.26
C ILE A 19 -24.51 -10.81 -27.98
N ASN A 20 -23.18 -10.78 -28.10
CA ASN A 20 -22.24 -10.72 -26.98
C ASN A 20 -22.57 -9.48 -26.16
N THR A 21 -23.57 -9.57 -25.30
CA THR A 21 -23.77 -8.68 -24.15
C THR A 21 -23.14 -9.35 -22.94
N SER A 22 -21.91 -9.81 -23.11
CA SER A 22 -21.07 -10.24 -22.00
C SER A 22 -20.43 -8.98 -21.41
N PHE A 23 -20.97 -8.58 -20.26
CA PHE A 23 -20.25 -7.87 -19.20
C PHE A 23 -19.68 -6.49 -19.56
N ALA A 24 -20.57 -5.56 -19.88
CA ALA A 24 -20.37 -4.15 -19.57
C ALA A 24 -21.27 -3.77 -18.39
N GLN A 25 -21.03 -4.37 -17.21
CA GLN A 25 -21.34 -3.70 -15.94
C GLN A 25 -19.98 -3.27 -15.38
N ILE A 26 -19.50 -2.08 -15.79
CA ILE A 26 -19.85 -0.79 -15.19
C ILE A 26 -19.31 -0.78 -13.76
N ASN A 27 -18.26 0.00 -13.55
CA ASN A 27 -17.90 0.65 -12.29
C ASN A 27 -18.89 0.35 -11.17
N THR A 28 -18.69 -0.78 -10.48
CA THR A 28 -19.30 -0.93 -9.17
C THR A 28 -18.65 0.16 -8.34
N GLU A 29 -19.43 1.19 -8.07
CA GLU A 29 -19.00 2.33 -7.27
C GLU A 29 -18.25 1.78 -6.05
N ILE A 30 -16.98 2.17 -5.92
CA ILE A 30 -16.13 1.69 -4.84
C ILE A 30 -16.79 2.12 -3.53
N PRO A 31 -17.13 1.20 -2.62
CA PRO A 31 -17.74 1.56 -1.35
C PRO A 31 -16.87 2.52 -0.53
N ASP A 32 -17.48 3.33 0.35
CA ASP A 32 -16.73 4.27 1.21
C ASP A 32 -15.74 3.54 2.12
N GLU A 33 -16.08 2.30 2.51
CA GLU A 33 -15.28 1.44 3.37
C GLU A 33 -15.21 0.04 2.78
N MET A 34 -14.00 -0.51 2.72
CA MET A 34 -13.73 -1.90 2.31
C MET A 34 -12.70 -2.54 3.24
N PHE A 35 -12.81 -3.84 3.42
CA PHE A 35 -11.87 -4.68 4.16
C PHE A 35 -11.14 -5.58 3.19
N ILE A 36 -9.83 -5.69 3.37
CA ILE A 36 -8.94 -6.48 2.55
C ILE A 36 -8.30 -7.47 3.49
N LYS A 37 -8.74 -8.73 3.41
CA LYS A 37 -8.41 -9.76 4.41
C LYS A 37 -7.53 -10.83 3.82
N GLU A 38 -6.38 -11.06 4.42
CA GLU A 38 -5.43 -12.08 4.01
C GLU A 38 -5.94 -13.49 4.33
N HIS A 39 -5.74 -14.42 3.41
CA HIS A 39 -5.98 -15.84 3.64
C HIS A 39 -4.88 -16.46 4.50
N TRP A 40 -5.26 -17.20 5.56
CA TRP A 40 -4.31 -17.89 6.43
C TRP A 40 -3.58 -19.06 5.74
N ILE A 41 -4.28 -19.76 4.84
CA ILE A 41 -3.81 -20.98 4.21
C ILE A 41 -3.99 -20.78 2.72
N SER A 42 -2.90 -20.40 2.06
CA SER A 42 -2.83 -20.34 0.61
C SER A 42 -1.42 -20.68 0.17
N LEU A 43 -1.31 -21.24 -1.05
CA LEU A 43 -0.01 -21.52 -1.68
C LEU A 43 0.74 -20.22 -2.02
N THR A 44 0.00 -19.12 -2.20
CA THR A 44 0.49 -17.77 -2.42
C THR A 44 -0.29 -16.77 -1.59
N THR A 45 0.25 -15.57 -1.41
CA THR A 45 -0.48 -14.47 -0.79
C THR A 45 -1.78 -14.18 -1.54
N SER A 46 -2.91 -14.20 -0.85
CA SER A 46 -4.23 -13.92 -1.41
C SER A 46 -5.10 -13.16 -0.42
N TYR A 47 -5.99 -12.35 -0.97
CA TYR A 47 -6.83 -11.44 -0.19
C TYR A 47 -8.28 -11.49 -0.67
N ASP A 48 -9.22 -11.54 0.27
CA ASP A 48 -10.61 -11.20 0.00
C ASP A 48 -10.79 -9.69 0.11
N ILE A 49 -11.51 -9.11 -0.85
CA ILE A 49 -11.93 -7.70 -0.81
C ILE A 49 -13.43 -7.70 -0.53
N GLU A 50 -13.84 -7.09 0.57
CA GLU A 50 -15.23 -7.14 1.03
C GLU A 50 -15.69 -5.84 1.67
N THR A 51 -17.00 -5.68 1.77
CA THR A 51 -17.66 -4.71 2.65
C THR A 51 -18.15 -5.42 3.90
N LYS A 52 -18.78 -4.71 4.83
CA LYS A 52 -19.46 -5.34 5.98
C LYS A 52 -20.53 -6.36 5.59
N THR A 53 -21.12 -6.24 4.39
CA THR A 53 -22.33 -7.00 4.00
C THR A 53 -22.13 -7.93 2.82
N ARG A 54 -21.07 -7.75 2.02
CA ARG A 54 -20.82 -8.56 0.82
C ARG A 54 -19.35 -8.59 0.44
N LYS A 55 -18.94 -9.72 -0.16
CA LYS A 55 -17.68 -9.85 -0.89
C LYS A 55 -17.75 -9.07 -2.21
N LEU A 56 -16.69 -8.36 -2.53
CA LEU A 56 -16.53 -7.57 -3.76
C LEU A 56 -15.62 -8.28 -4.77
N GLY A 57 -14.72 -9.13 -4.30
CA GLY A 57 -13.85 -9.92 -5.16
C GLY A 57 -12.74 -10.59 -4.38
N THR A 58 -11.85 -11.24 -5.13
CA THR A 58 -10.64 -11.88 -4.58
C THR A 58 -9.42 -11.44 -5.38
N LEU A 59 -8.30 -11.25 -4.68
CA LEU A 59 -7.02 -10.96 -5.28
C LEU A 59 -6.06 -12.11 -4.98
N TYR A 60 -5.50 -12.71 -6.03
CA TYR A 60 -4.52 -13.78 -5.89
C TYR A 60 -3.17 -13.34 -6.44
N ARG A 61 -2.10 -13.58 -5.67
CA ARG A 61 -0.75 -13.62 -6.25
C ARG A 61 -0.61 -14.91 -7.07
N LYS A 62 -0.20 -14.77 -8.33
CA LYS A 62 0.02 -15.91 -9.21
C LYS A 62 1.25 -16.70 -8.77
N PHE A 63 1.09 -18.00 -8.55
CA PHE A 63 2.18 -18.89 -8.10
C PHE A 63 3.19 -19.15 -9.22
N PHE A 64 2.72 -19.54 -10.40
CA PHE A 64 3.56 -19.79 -11.57
C PHE A 64 3.59 -18.55 -12.48
N SER A 65 4.52 -17.65 -12.21
CA SER A 65 4.82 -16.53 -13.09
C SER A 65 6.28 -16.15 -13.01
N LEU A 66 6.88 -15.80 -14.15
CA LEU A 66 8.23 -15.24 -14.20
C LEU A 66 8.31 -13.87 -13.53
N LEU A 67 7.19 -13.13 -13.55
CA LEU A 67 7.04 -11.78 -13.02
C LEU A 67 6.04 -11.79 -11.86
N LEU A 68 6.25 -10.94 -10.86
CA LEU A 68 5.28 -10.78 -9.78
C LEU A 68 3.95 -10.32 -10.38
N THR A 69 2.93 -11.17 -10.26
CA THR A 69 1.65 -10.98 -10.94
C THR A 69 0.51 -11.18 -9.96
N TYR A 70 -0.43 -10.25 -9.98
CA TYR A 70 -1.68 -10.31 -9.22
C TYR A 70 -2.84 -10.47 -10.19
N GLU A 71 -3.79 -11.34 -9.86
CA GLU A 71 -5.00 -11.55 -10.64
C GLU A 71 -6.22 -11.18 -9.78
N PHE A 72 -7.12 -10.40 -10.37
CA PHE A 72 -8.32 -9.89 -9.72
C PHE A 72 -9.52 -10.68 -10.20
N PHE A 73 -10.37 -11.10 -9.28
CA PHE A 73 -11.57 -11.88 -9.55
C PHE A 73 -12.78 -11.20 -8.92
N ASP A 74 -13.93 -11.32 -9.58
CA ASP A 74 -15.21 -10.91 -9.03
C ASP A 74 -15.68 -11.89 -7.91
N PRO A 75 -16.84 -11.65 -7.26
CA PRO A 75 -17.36 -12.56 -6.24
C PRO A 75 -17.78 -13.95 -6.75
N PHE A 76 -17.82 -14.15 -8.07
CA PHE A 76 -18.19 -15.40 -8.74
C PHE A 76 -16.97 -16.10 -9.37
N ASP A 77 -15.77 -15.68 -9.01
CA ASP A 77 -14.48 -16.19 -9.51
C ASP A 77 -14.28 -16.02 -11.02
N ASN A 78 -14.92 -15.02 -11.64
CA ASN A 78 -14.53 -14.57 -12.97
C ASN A 78 -13.36 -13.60 -12.83
N LYS A 79 -12.26 -13.87 -13.55
CA LYS A 79 -11.14 -12.92 -13.65
C LYS A 79 -11.69 -11.59 -14.18
N LEU A 80 -11.20 -10.46 -13.67
CA LEU A 80 -11.57 -9.09 -14.06
C LEU A 80 -10.39 -8.29 -14.63
N ALA A 81 -9.19 -8.57 -14.12
CA ALA A 81 -7.95 -7.89 -14.48
C ALA A 81 -6.75 -8.69 -13.99
N TYR A 82 -5.58 -8.22 -14.38
CA TYR A 82 -4.32 -8.62 -13.75
C TYR A 82 -3.35 -7.45 -13.69
N ALA A 83 -2.52 -7.43 -12.65
CA ALA A 83 -1.39 -6.53 -12.53
C ALA A 83 -0.10 -7.33 -12.64
N ARG A 84 0.86 -6.84 -13.41
CA ARG A 84 2.13 -7.52 -13.64
C ARG A 84 3.29 -6.57 -13.43
N SER A 85 4.29 -7.00 -12.66
CA SER A 85 5.51 -6.25 -12.48
C SER A 85 6.26 -6.11 -13.81
N ARG A 86 6.91 -4.98 -14.08
CA ARG A 86 7.75 -4.85 -15.29
C ARG A 86 9.05 -5.64 -15.15
N PHE A 87 9.46 -6.27 -16.25
CA PHE A 87 10.79 -6.89 -16.36
C PHE A 87 11.84 -5.77 -16.32
N LEU A 88 12.89 -5.93 -15.49
CA LEU A 88 13.95 -4.94 -15.27
C LEU A 88 13.53 -3.62 -14.61
N SER A 89 12.35 -3.52 -13.99
CA SER A 89 12.10 -2.36 -13.12
C SER A 89 12.87 -2.53 -11.82
N LEU A 90 13.70 -1.54 -11.52
CA LEU A 90 14.54 -1.50 -10.31
C LEU A 90 13.70 -1.24 -9.04
N THR A 91 12.49 -0.72 -9.22
CA THR A 91 11.44 -0.55 -8.22
C THR A 91 10.26 -1.45 -8.50
N ALA A 92 9.36 -1.57 -7.53
CA ALA A 92 8.07 -2.18 -7.75
C ALA A 92 7.23 -1.31 -8.70
N HIS A 93 7.19 -1.70 -9.97
CA HIS A 93 6.39 -1.07 -11.01
C HIS A 93 5.41 -2.08 -11.57
N PHE A 94 4.12 -1.81 -11.47
CA PHE A 94 3.06 -2.69 -11.93
C PHE A 94 2.24 -2.03 -13.02
N ASP A 95 2.15 -2.69 -14.17
CA ASP A 95 1.15 -2.38 -15.18
C ASP A 95 -0.10 -3.21 -14.92
N VAL A 96 -1.27 -2.59 -15.03
CA VAL A 96 -2.55 -3.24 -14.80
C VAL A 96 -3.34 -3.28 -16.10
N TYR A 97 -3.90 -4.45 -16.39
CA TYR A 97 -4.65 -4.74 -17.61
C TYR A 97 -6.01 -5.34 -17.25
N ASP A 98 -7.04 -5.01 -18.02
CA ASP A 98 -8.33 -5.70 -17.95
C ASP A 98 -8.26 -7.10 -18.59
N ASN A 99 -9.38 -7.82 -18.60
CA ASN A 99 -9.47 -9.15 -19.21
C ASN A 99 -9.30 -9.18 -20.74
N TYR A 100 -9.41 -8.03 -21.40
CA TYR A 100 -9.24 -7.87 -22.83
C TYR A 100 -7.83 -7.40 -23.19
N GLU A 101 -6.90 -7.42 -22.22
CA GLU A 101 -5.53 -6.96 -22.35
C GLU A 101 -5.39 -5.44 -22.60
N ASN A 102 -6.43 -4.66 -22.34
CA ASN A 102 -6.32 -3.21 -22.38
C ASN A 102 -5.62 -2.72 -21.12
N PHE A 103 -4.65 -1.83 -21.29
CA PHE A 103 -4.00 -1.16 -20.18
C PHE A 103 -4.99 -0.20 -19.49
N ILE A 104 -5.14 -0.33 -18.17
CA ILE A 104 -6.08 0.47 -17.36
C ILE A 104 -5.38 1.39 -16.37
N GLY A 105 -4.06 1.27 -16.22
CA GLY A 105 -3.25 2.13 -15.38
C GLY A 105 -2.02 1.42 -14.84
N ALA A 106 -1.21 2.17 -14.08
CA ALA A 106 0.00 1.65 -13.47
C ALA A 106 0.19 2.16 -12.05
N ALA A 107 0.90 1.39 -11.24
CA ALA A 107 1.36 1.78 -9.92
C ALA A 107 2.90 1.68 -9.88
N ASP A 108 3.56 2.79 -9.60
CA ASP A 108 5.02 2.89 -9.58
C ASP A 108 5.50 3.29 -8.19
N GLU A 109 6.27 2.43 -7.56
CA GLU A 109 6.95 2.78 -6.32
C GLU A 109 8.10 3.76 -6.60
N ARG A 110 8.10 4.89 -5.88
CA ARG A 110 9.26 5.79 -5.86
C ARG A 110 10.42 5.09 -5.12
N LEU A 111 11.57 5.00 -5.79
CA LEU A 111 12.80 4.37 -5.30
C LEU A 111 13.11 4.66 -3.82
N PHE A 112 13.38 3.59 -3.06
CA PHE A 112 14.08 3.54 -1.77
C PHE A 112 13.67 4.61 -0.74
N ALA A 113 12.37 4.78 -0.53
CA ALA A 113 11.88 5.59 0.55
C ALA A 113 11.67 4.74 1.81
N PHE A 114 12.29 5.15 2.93
CA PHE A 114 11.94 4.69 4.29
C PHE A 114 10.43 4.70 4.54
N PHE A 115 9.73 5.62 3.85
CA PHE A 115 8.29 5.72 3.73
C PHE A 115 7.84 5.28 2.33
N PRO A 116 7.43 4.02 2.14
CA PRO A 116 6.94 3.53 0.85
C PRO A 116 5.95 4.51 0.22
N THR A 117 6.20 4.87 -1.04
CA THR A 117 5.40 5.87 -1.76
C THR A 117 5.17 5.40 -3.19
N PHE A 118 3.92 5.48 -3.64
CA PHE A 118 3.50 5.07 -4.98
C PHE A 118 2.94 6.26 -5.73
N ASP A 119 3.31 6.37 -6.99
CA ASP A 119 2.57 7.16 -7.97
C ASP A 119 1.62 6.24 -8.73
N VAL A 120 0.36 6.68 -8.84
CA VAL A 120 -0.70 5.95 -9.55
C VAL A 120 -0.98 6.69 -10.84
N TYR A 121 -0.91 5.99 -11.96
CA TYR A 121 -1.08 6.51 -13.30
C TYR A 121 -2.37 6.00 -13.94
N GLY A 122 -2.99 6.85 -14.75
CA GLY A 122 -4.19 6.53 -15.50
C GLY A 122 -3.95 5.65 -16.73
N PRO A 123 -5.01 5.34 -17.50
CA PRO A 123 -4.95 4.50 -18.69
C PRO A 123 -4.08 5.05 -19.83
N ASP A 124 -3.71 6.32 -19.78
CA ASP A 124 -2.78 6.92 -20.74
C ASP A 124 -1.31 6.58 -20.42
N GLY A 125 -1.02 6.04 -19.23
CA GLY A 125 0.32 5.64 -18.78
C GLY A 125 1.22 6.78 -18.32
N TYR A 126 0.73 8.03 -18.37
CA TYR A 126 1.55 9.22 -18.06
C TYR A 126 0.87 10.19 -17.09
N THR A 127 -0.46 10.28 -17.09
CA THR A 127 -1.18 11.15 -16.17
C THR A 127 -1.16 10.55 -14.77
N LYS A 128 -0.50 11.24 -13.85
CA LYS A 128 -0.51 10.90 -12.43
C LYS A 128 -1.88 11.27 -11.84
N LEU A 129 -2.62 10.27 -11.38
CA LEU A 129 -3.96 10.43 -10.81
C LEU A 129 -3.93 10.50 -9.28
N ALA A 130 -3.01 9.78 -8.64
CA ALA A 130 -2.83 9.79 -7.19
C ALA A 130 -1.35 9.63 -6.79
N LYS A 131 -1.04 10.12 -5.58
CA LYS A 131 0.16 9.79 -4.83
C LYS A 131 -0.27 9.06 -3.56
N ALA A 132 0.21 7.85 -3.33
CA ALA A 132 0.00 7.13 -2.08
C ALA A 132 1.28 7.15 -1.26
N SER A 133 1.23 7.52 0.02
CA SER A 133 2.41 7.57 0.90
C SER A 133 2.11 6.95 2.25
N MET A 134 3.04 6.13 2.72
CA MET A 134 2.97 5.47 4.01
C MET A 134 3.42 6.41 5.13
N ASN A 135 2.76 6.35 6.28
CA ASN A 135 3.23 7.01 7.49
C ASN A 135 4.48 6.34 8.11
N PHE A 136 5.03 6.97 9.15
CA PHE A 136 6.23 6.49 9.85
C PHE A 136 6.10 5.05 10.34
N TRP A 137 4.94 4.70 10.88
CA TRP A 137 4.68 3.42 11.50
C TRP A 137 4.45 2.28 10.51
N GLY A 138 4.26 2.56 9.23
CA GLY A 138 3.89 1.53 8.26
C GLY A 138 2.45 1.04 8.41
N THR A 139 1.60 1.81 9.09
CA THR A 139 0.22 1.45 9.45
C THR A 139 -0.81 2.14 8.59
N THR A 140 -0.49 3.32 8.05
CA THR A 140 -1.42 4.11 7.26
C THR A 140 -0.81 4.51 5.94
N PHE A 141 -1.42 4.06 4.84
CA PHE A 141 -1.21 4.62 3.51
C PHE A 141 -2.25 5.70 3.27
N THR A 142 -1.80 6.91 3.00
CA THR A 142 -2.69 8.02 2.64
C THR A 142 -2.59 8.26 1.14
N ILE A 143 -3.73 8.34 0.47
CA ILE A 143 -3.85 8.58 -0.97
C ILE A 143 -4.23 10.05 -1.17
N TYR A 144 -3.41 10.76 -1.93
CA TYR A 144 -3.48 12.20 -2.14
C TYR A 144 -3.66 12.54 -3.62
N ASP A 145 -4.37 13.64 -3.87
CA ASP A 145 -4.33 14.29 -5.18
C ASP A 145 -2.91 14.81 -5.44
N PRO A 146 -2.25 14.42 -6.55
CA PRO A 146 -0.86 14.79 -6.80
C PRO A 146 -0.65 16.27 -7.08
N VAL A 147 -1.73 17.04 -7.32
CA VAL A 147 -1.66 18.49 -7.61
C VAL A 147 -1.88 19.32 -6.36
N THR A 148 -2.97 19.06 -5.62
CA THR A 148 -3.33 19.86 -4.43
C THR A 148 -2.85 19.28 -3.11
N ASP A 149 -2.26 18.07 -3.12
CA ASP A 149 -1.90 17.29 -1.93
C ASP A 149 -3.07 17.05 -0.96
N ARG A 150 -4.31 17.24 -1.42
CA ARG A 150 -5.50 16.92 -0.65
C ARG A 150 -5.69 15.41 -0.56
N GLN A 151 -5.92 14.94 0.67
CA GLN A 151 -6.22 13.53 0.93
C GLN A 151 -7.59 13.16 0.33
N MET A 152 -7.64 12.03 -0.38
CA MET A 152 -8.87 11.47 -0.95
C MET A 152 -9.28 10.13 -0.34
N ALA A 153 -8.32 9.33 0.12
CA ALA A 153 -8.57 8.03 0.72
C ALA A 153 -7.42 7.61 1.63
N THR A 154 -7.67 6.60 2.46
CA THR A 154 -6.69 6.01 3.38
C THR A 154 -6.82 4.50 3.41
N LEU A 155 -5.71 3.86 3.70
CA LEU A 155 -5.57 2.44 3.97
C LEU A 155 -4.94 2.30 5.34
N TYR A 156 -5.62 1.61 6.24
CA TYR A 156 -5.19 1.43 7.61
C TYR A 156 -5.01 -0.04 7.95
N ARG A 157 -3.95 -0.34 8.71
CA ARG A 157 -3.75 -1.61 9.40
C ARG A 157 -3.16 -1.36 10.80
N PRO A 158 -3.43 -2.24 11.78
CA PRO A 158 -2.77 -2.18 13.07
C PRO A 158 -1.24 -2.31 12.98
N PHE A 159 -0.53 -1.74 13.95
CA PHE A 159 0.93 -1.84 14.01
C PHE A 159 1.36 -3.28 14.32
N PHE A 160 0.76 -3.88 15.36
CA PHE A 160 0.95 -5.28 15.68
C PHE A 160 -0.12 -6.13 15.02
N ARG A 161 0.30 -7.10 14.22
CA ARG A 161 -0.62 -7.95 13.47
C ARG A 161 -0.03 -9.33 13.19
N LEU A 162 -0.91 -10.32 13.13
CA LEU A 162 -0.58 -11.67 12.68
C LEU A 162 -0.88 -11.86 11.18
N LYS A 163 -1.71 -10.96 10.61
CA LYS A 163 -2.09 -10.91 9.19
C LYS A 163 -1.89 -9.52 8.65
N ASN A 164 -1.70 -9.42 7.35
CA ASN A 164 -1.68 -8.17 6.60
C ASN A 164 -3.08 -7.75 6.15
N ASP A 165 -4.03 -7.71 7.09
CA ASP A 165 -5.37 -7.19 6.85
C ASP A 165 -5.34 -5.65 6.77
N TRP A 166 -6.08 -5.09 5.82
CA TRP A 166 -6.20 -3.65 5.62
C TRP A 166 -7.66 -3.19 5.60
N THR A 167 -7.90 -1.97 6.05
CA THR A 167 -9.17 -1.26 5.88
C THR A 167 -8.95 -0.07 4.96
N PHE A 168 -9.65 -0.04 3.83
CA PHE A 168 -9.66 1.07 2.89
C PHE A 168 -10.86 1.98 3.19
N ASN A 169 -10.62 3.28 3.27
CA ASN A 169 -11.63 4.30 3.51
C ASN A 169 -11.48 5.46 2.53
N ILE A 170 -12.57 5.87 1.90
CA ILE A 170 -12.64 7.07 1.06
C ILE A 170 -12.99 8.25 1.96
N THR A 171 -12.11 9.24 2.05
CA THR A 171 -12.28 10.40 2.93
C THR A 171 -12.80 11.63 2.18
N ASP A 172 -12.57 11.72 0.87
CA ASP A 172 -13.15 12.74 -0.01
C ASP A 172 -13.68 12.06 -1.28
N ARG A 173 -14.96 11.67 -1.23
CA ARG A 173 -15.67 10.96 -2.31
C ARG A 173 -15.67 11.75 -3.62
N ALA A 174 -15.87 13.06 -3.55
CA ALA A 174 -15.97 13.90 -4.72
C ALA A 174 -14.62 13.97 -5.44
N LEU A 175 -13.54 14.21 -4.68
CA LEU A 175 -12.18 14.24 -5.22
C LEU A 175 -11.76 12.86 -5.77
N PHE A 176 -12.06 11.79 -5.03
CA PHE A 176 -11.75 10.42 -5.46
C PHE A 176 -12.42 10.08 -6.81
N ASN A 177 -13.72 10.35 -6.92
CA ASN A 177 -14.48 10.11 -8.15
C ASN A 177 -14.00 11.00 -9.31
N GLN A 178 -13.62 12.26 -9.03
CA GLN A 178 -13.08 13.18 -10.02
C GLN A 178 -11.80 12.64 -10.67
N LYS A 179 -10.94 11.94 -9.89
CA LYS A 179 -9.71 11.34 -10.43
C LYS A 179 -9.94 10.13 -11.30
N ASN A 180 -11.12 9.51 -11.23
CA ASN A 180 -11.50 8.35 -12.03
C ASN A 180 -10.41 7.24 -12.02
N ILE A 181 -9.85 6.99 -10.84
CA ILE A 181 -8.81 5.97 -10.66
C ILE A 181 -9.47 4.61 -10.73
N ASP A 182 -8.94 3.72 -11.57
CA ASP A 182 -9.40 2.34 -11.58
C ASP A 182 -9.05 1.66 -10.25
N SER A 183 -10.06 1.11 -9.59
CA SER A 183 -9.93 0.48 -8.26
C SER A 183 -8.86 -0.60 -8.23
N ARG A 184 -8.69 -1.32 -9.35
CA ARG A 184 -7.79 -2.47 -9.46
C ARG A 184 -6.33 -2.02 -9.39
N VAL A 185 -6.02 -0.82 -9.86
CA VAL A 185 -4.68 -0.21 -9.73
C VAL A 185 -4.36 0.10 -8.26
N LEU A 186 -5.32 0.64 -7.52
CA LEU A 186 -5.14 0.86 -6.08
C LEU A 186 -5.01 -0.45 -5.30
N MET A 187 -5.80 -1.47 -5.67
CA MET A 187 -5.71 -2.80 -5.05
C MET A 187 -4.35 -3.47 -5.31
N THR A 188 -3.70 -3.23 -6.44
CA THR A 188 -2.31 -3.68 -6.70
C THR A 188 -1.33 -3.12 -5.67
N VAL A 189 -1.43 -1.82 -5.36
CA VAL A 189 -0.55 -1.18 -4.37
C VAL A 189 -0.70 -1.89 -3.02
N ILE A 190 -1.94 -2.23 -2.64
CA ILE A 190 -2.23 -2.85 -1.35
C ILE A 190 -1.69 -4.28 -1.29
N ALA A 191 -1.93 -5.07 -2.33
CA ALA A 191 -1.44 -6.45 -2.41
C ALA A 191 0.09 -6.48 -2.33
N PHE A 192 0.76 -5.60 -3.08
CA PHE A 192 2.22 -5.52 -3.04
C PHE A 192 2.75 -5.14 -1.65
N GLN A 193 2.04 -4.31 -0.90
CA GLN A 193 2.45 -3.92 0.45
C GLN A 193 2.39 -5.04 1.48
N GLY A 194 1.53 -6.03 1.26
CA GLY A 194 1.56 -7.28 2.04
C GLY A 194 2.72 -8.19 1.64
N ASP A 195 3.09 -8.19 0.36
CA ASP A 195 4.18 -9.02 -0.20
C ASP A 195 5.56 -8.39 -0.12
N ARG A 196 5.65 -7.10 0.26
CA ARG A 196 6.87 -6.30 0.15
C ARG A 196 8.07 -6.95 0.82
N GLU A 197 7.92 -7.37 2.09
CA GLU A 197 9.02 -7.94 2.87
C GLU A 197 9.56 -9.23 2.21
N TYR A 198 8.67 -10.07 1.70
CA TYR A 198 9.05 -11.27 0.94
C TYR A 198 9.77 -10.90 -0.37
N TRP A 199 9.23 -9.94 -1.13
CA TRP A 199 9.84 -9.47 -2.38
C TRP A 199 11.22 -8.85 -2.15
N GLU A 200 11.39 -8.00 -1.15
CA GLU A 200 12.68 -7.38 -0.80
C GLU A 200 13.70 -8.43 -0.38
N SER A 201 13.30 -9.43 0.43
CA SER A 201 14.20 -10.51 0.85
C SER A 201 14.74 -11.34 -0.32
N THR A 202 13.93 -11.53 -1.37
CA THR A 202 14.29 -12.32 -2.56
C THR A 202 15.13 -11.51 -3.56
N HIS A 203 15.03 -10.18 -3.55
CA HIS A 203 15.76 -9.27 -4.44
C HIS A 203 16.86 -8.46 -3.74
N ARG A 204 17.23 -8.84 -2.50
CA ARG A 204 18.13 -8.07 -1.63
C ARG A 204 19.50 -7.79 -2.25
N ASN A 205 20.07 -8.75 -2.97
CA ASN A 205 21.40 -8.61 -3.58
C ASN A 205 21.41 -7.58 -4.72
N ASP A 206 20.34 -7.57 -5.52
CA ASP A 206 20.17 -6.60 -6.60
C ASP A 206 20.01 -5.19 -6.02
N LEU A 207 19.14 -5.05 -5.00
CA LEU A 207 18.88 -3.79 -4.30
C LEU A 207 20.14 -3.19 -3.65
N LYS A 208 20.94 -4.00 -2.93
CA LYS A 208 22.19 -3.54 -2.29
C LYS A 208 23.26 -3.07 -3.28
N SER A 209 23.35 -3.71 -4.45
CA SER A 209 24.30 -3.30 -5.48
C SER A 209 23.99 -1.93 -6.10
N ILE A 210 22.73 -1.50 -6.00
CA ILE A 210 22.21 -0.25 -6.58
C ILE A 210 22.30 0.90 -5.58
N ALA A 211 21.98 0.68 -4.30
CA ALA A 211 22.15 1.68 -3.24
C ALA A 211 23.57 2.26 -3.22
N ASN A 212 24.57 1.40 -3.46
CA ASN A 212 25.99 1.80 -3.52
C ASN A 212 26.39 2.61 -4.78
N LYS A 213 25.54 2.72 -5.81
CA LYS A 213 25.88 3.34 -7.12
C LYS A 213 25.28 4.73 -7.36
N ARG A 214 24.34 5.21 -6.55
CA ARG A 214 23.74 6.55 -6.71
C ARG A 214 24.05 7.43 -5.51
N ASN A 215 24.40 8.69 -5.76
CA ASN A 215 24.52 9.73 -4.72
C ASN A 215 23.12 10.01 -4.13
N GLN A 216 22.76 9.26 -3.09
CA GLN A 216 21.51 9.32 -2.35
C GLN A 216 21.47 10.54 -1.43
N THR A 217 21.04 11.70 -1.94
CA THR A 217 20.89 12.92 -1.13
C THR A 217 19.57 12.98 -0.34
N ASN A 218 18.63 12.05 -0.59
CA ASN A 218 17.27 12.09 -0.01
C ASN A 218 16.83 10.79 0.69
N GLU A 219 17.70 9.78 0.80
CA GLU A 219 17.36 8.48 1.40
C GLU A 219 17.87 8.37 2.84
N VAL A 220 17.14 7.65 3.69
CA VAL A 220 17.55 7.41 5.08
C VAL A 220 18.75 6.48 5.10
N THR A 221 19.83 6.88 5.75
CA THR A 221 21.06 6.08 5.85
C THR A 221 21.07 5.19 7.10
N SER A 222 21.87 4.12 7.08
CA SER A 222 22.08 3.27 8.26
C SER A 222 22.72 4.04 9.43
N GLU A 223 23.58 5.01 9.12
CA GLU A 223 24.21 5.91 10.11
C GLU A 223 23.15 6.77 10.81
N GLN A 224 22.23 7.40 10.07
CA GLN A 224 21.13 8.16 10.64
C GLN A 224 20.21 7.30 11.54
N VAL A 225 19.93 6.07 11.12
CA VAL A 225 19.14 5.15 11.95
C VAL A 225 19.90 4.78 13.23
N SER A 226 21.20 4.55 13.14
CA SER A 226 22.07 4.27 14.30
C SER A 226 22.09 5.44 15.28
N ASP A 227 22.28 6.66 14.80
CA ASP A 227 22.29 7.88 15.62
C ASP A 227 20.97 8.06 16.38
N LEU A 228 19.84 7.83 15.71
CA LEU A 228 18.52 7.89 16.35
C LEU A 228 18.33 6.80 17.41
N LEU A 229 18.84 5.59 17.16
CA LEU A 229 18.80 4.50 18.15
C LEU A 229 19.65 4.83 19.38
N GLU A 230 20.80 5.48 19.21
CA GLU A 230 21.63 5.97 20.31
C GLU A 230 20.91 7.05 21.12
N GLN A 231 20.32 8.05 20.44
CA GLN A 231 19.52 9.08 21.11
C GLN A 231 18.35 8.49 21.91
N ILE A 232 17.66 7.49 21.36
CA ILE A 232 16.60 6.77 22.08
C ILE A 232 17.15 6.12 23.34
N ALA A 233 18.32 5.47 23.28
CA ALA A 233 18.94 4.85 24.44
C ALA A 233 19.32 5.87 25.52
N GLU A 234 19.86 7.03 25.14
CA GLU A 234 20.17 8.13 26.05
C GLU A 234 18.93 8.69 26.73
N VAL A 235 17.88 8.99 25.97
CA VAL A 235 16.60 9.51 26.49
C VAL A 235 15.93 8.48 27.40
N SER A 236 15.98 7.20 27.04
CA SER A 236 15.46 6.10 27.86
C SER A 236 16.14 6.06 29.23
N LYS A 237 17.47 6.23 29.27
CA LYS A 237 18.25 6.29 30.52
C LYS A 237 17.92 7.53 31.35
N GLN A 238 17.84 8.70 30.72
CA GLN A 238 17.48 9.96 31.39
C GLN A 238 16.08 9.92 32.00
N ALA A 239 15.13 9.27 31.33
CA ALA A 239 13.76 9.11 31.81
C ALA A 239 13.62 8.03 32.91
N GLY A 240 14.69 7.32 33.28
CA GLY A 240 14.65 6.21 34.24
C GLY A 240 13.95 4.95 33.70
N ILE A 241 13.87 4.82 32.37
CA ILE A 241 13.20 3.74 31.64
C ILE A 241 14.29 2.82 31.09
N GLU A 242 14.96 2.05 31.94
CA GLU A 242 16.07 1.20 31.47
C GLU A 242 15.59 -0.18 30.99
N LYS A 243 14.39 -0.60 31.41
CA LYS A 243 13.73 -1.84 30.97
C LYS A 243 12.42 -1.51 30.27
N ILE A 244 12.51 -1.37 28.96
CA ILE A 244 11.33 -1.29 28.09
C ILE A 244 10.61 -2.65 28.17
N LYS A 245 9.54 -2.73 28.95
CA LYS A 245 8.66 -3.91 28.95
C LYS A 245 7.84 -3.89 27.67
N ASN A 246 7.58 -5.06 27.09
CA ASN A 246 6.62 -5.21 26.00
C ASN A 246 5.25 -4.70 26.47
N PRO A 247 4.75 -3.58 25.92
CA PRO A 247 3.47 -3.03 26.33
C PRO A 247 2.30 -3.86 25.80
N ASP A 248 1.09 -3.59 26.30
CA ASP A 248 -0.13 -4.18 25.77
C ASP A 248 -0.40 -3.71 24.33
N SER A 249 -0.80 -4.62 23.44
CA SER A 249 -0.95 -4.32 22.01
C SER A 249 -2.03 -3.27 21.72
N LYS A 250 -3.13 -3.26 22.47
CA LYS A 250 -4.19 -2.28 22.27
C LYS A 250 -3.74 -0.89 22.70
N MET A 251 -3.02 -0.80 23.82
CA MET A 251 -2.43 0.48 24.26
C MET A 251 -1.43 1.01 23.24
N MET A 252 -0.64 0.14 22.62
CA MET A 252 0.30 0.54 21.57
C MET A 252 -0.41 1.11 20.35
N ASP A 253 -1.46 0.47 19.84
CA ASP A 253 -2.23 0.99 18.70
C ASP A 253 -2.88 2.34 19.02
N VAL A 254 -3.38 2.54 20.25
CA VAL A 254 -3.88 3.85 20.70
C VAL A 254 -2.78 4.90 20.65
N VAL A 255 -1.60 4.61 21.21
CA VAL A 255 -0.47 5.55 21.21
C VAL A 255 0.03 5.85 19.79
N VAL A 256 0.14 4.84 18.91
CA VAL A 256 0.50 5.03 17.49
C VAL A 256 -0.44 6.03 16.82
N ASN A 257 -1.76 5.82 16.97
CA ASN A 257 -2.77 6.68 16.38
C ASN A 257 -2.77 8.09 17.01
N GLU A 258 -2.56 8.22 18.32
CA GLU A 258 -2.41 9.51 18.99
C GLU A 258 -1.19 10.29 18.47
N LEU A 259 -0.03 9.64 18.38
CA LEU A 259 1.22 10.25 17.90
C LEU A 259 1.09 10.73 16.47
N GLU A 260 0.58 9.88 15.57
CA GLU A 260 0.37 10.23 14.16
C GLU A 260 -0.57 11.43 14.01
N ASN A 261 -1.74 11.39 14.66
CA ASN A 261 -2.72 12.44 14.55
C ASN A 261 -2.23 13.77 15.12
N ASN A 262 -1.53 13.74 16.25
CA ASN A 262 -1.01 14.94 16.89
C ASN A 262 0.17 15.53 16.10
N TYR A 263 1.07 14.69 15.58
CA TYR A 263 2.16 15.12 14.70
C TYR A 263 1.61 15.77 13.43
N ARG A 264 0.66 15.12 12.75
CA ARG A 264 0.02 15.70 11.56
C ARG A 264 -0.61 17.04 11.85
N LYS A 265 -1.39 17.17 12.93
CA LYS A 265 -2.00 18.45 13.32
C LYS A 265 -0.99 19.55 13.56
N ALA A 266 0.17 19.22 14.15
CA ALA A 266 1.24 20.17 14.41
C ALA A 266 2.02 20.57 13.13
N HIS A 267 2.08 19.68 12.14
CA HIS A 267 2.96 19.84 10.97
C HIS A 267 2.25 19.76 9.60
N MET A 268 0.93 20.02 9.54
CA MET A 268 0.09 19.88 8.33
C MET A 268 0.60 20.61 7.07
N LEU A 269 1.45 21.62 7.19
CA LEU A 269 1.89 22.49 6.09
C LEU A 269 3.29 22.16 5.53
N GLU A 270 4.07 21.27 6.16
CA GLU A 270 5.49 21.10 5.83
C GLU A 270 5.85 19.73 5.20
N GLU A 271 4.93 18.75 5.24
CA GLU A 271 5.23 17.38 4.80
C GLU A 271 5.51 17.23 3.29
N SER A 272 4.98 18.11 2.44
CA SER A 272 5.11 17.96 0.98
C SER A 272 6.50 18.34 0.46
N THR A 273 7.26 19.15 1.21
CA THR A 273 8.59 19.65 0.82
C THR A 273 9.75 18.95 1.53
N GLN A 274 9.47 18.25 2.65
CA GLN A 274 10.51 17.57 3.42
C GLN A 274 11.03 16.31 2.71
N THR A 275 12.35 16.10 2.79
CA THR A 275 13.00 14.84 2.39
C THR A 275 12.64 13.72 3.37
N ASN A 276 12.84 12.45 2.98
CA ASN A 276 12.58 11.33 3.90
C ASN A 276 13.45 11.40 5.17
N GLN A 277 14.69 11.89 5.05
CA GLN A 277 15.57 12.11 6.19
C GLN A 277 14.98 13.15 7.15
N GLN A 278 14.51 14.28 6.62
CA GLN A 278 13.90 15.35 7.42
C GLN A 278 12.61 14.87 8.10
N LYS A 279 11.78 14.10 7.40
CA LYS A 279 10.56 13.51 7.97
C LYS A 279 10.87 12.55 9.12
N LEU A 280 11.87 11.69 8.93
CA LEU A 280 12.34 10.78 9.96
C LEU A 280 12.84 11.54 11.19
N ALA A 281 13.74 12.50 11.00
CA ALA A 281 14.31 13.29 12.09
C ALA A 281 13.22 14.09 12.83
N ALA A 282 12.38 14.83 12.12
CA ALA A 282 11.32 15.64 12.70
C ALA A 282 10.32 14.79 13.52
N PHE A 283 9.93 13.62 13.00
CA PHE A 283 9.02 12.73 13.71
C PHE A 283 9.67 12.09 14.95
N ALA A 284 10.93 11.68 14.84
CA ALA A 284 11.69 11.14 15.96
C ALA A 284 11.90 12.19 17.06
N GLU A 285 12.31 13.41 16.70
CA GLU A 285 12.46 14.54 17.60
C GLU A 285 11.15 14.88 18.31
N TYR A 286 10.04 14.93 17.59
CA TYR A 286 8.72 15.12 18.18
C TYR A 286 8.42 14.07 19.26
N CYS A 287 8.65 12.79 18.95
CA CYS A 287 8.41 11.71 19.91
C CYS A 287 9.37 11.76 21.11
N LEU A 288 10.65 12.05 20.90
CA LEU A 288 11.63 12.18 21.98
C LEU A 288 11.34 13.39 22.88
N GLY A 289 10.93 14.51 22.31
CA GLY A 289 10.50 15.70 23.05
C GLY A 289 9.28 15.40 23.94
N LEU A 290 8.33 14.60 23.45
CA LEU A 290 7.21 14.10 24.27
C LEU A 290 7.69 13.24 25.45
N VAL A 291 8.66 12.34 25.23
CA VAL A 291 9.23 11.49 26.29
C VAL A 291 9.96 12.33 27.34
N GLN A 292 10.69 13.36 26.92
CA GLN A 292 11.40 14.28 27.81
C GLN A 292 10.44 15.23 28.55
N SER A 293 9.24 15.48 28.02
CA SER A 293 8.23 16.32 28.67
C SER A 293 7.75 15.72 30.00
N ASN A 294 7.46 16.58 30.98
CA ASN A 294 6.86 16.15 32.26
C ASN A 294 5.35 15.89 32.16
N SER A 295 4.74 16.13 31.00
CA SER A 295 3.28 16.02 30.79
C SER A 295 2.78 14.60 30.54
N LEU A 296 3.65 13.66 30.19
CA LEU A 296 3.25 12.28 29.88
C LEU A 296 3.51 11.32 31.04
N PRO A 297 2.56 10.41 31.34
CA PRO A 297 2.81 9.30 32.26
C PRO A 297 3.96 8.40 31.78
N ASN A 298 4.75 7.87 32.71
CA ASN A 298 5.88 6.98 32.40
C ASN A 298 5.48 5.78 31.53
N GLU A 299 4.27 5.24 31.71
CA GLU A 299 3.76 4.16 30.87
C GLU A 299 3.67 4.55 29.38
N LYS A 300 3.12 5.74 29.07
CA LYS A 300 3.06 6.25 27.69
C LYS A 300 4.48 6.51 27.15
N LYS A 301 5.38 7.05 27.97
CA LYS A 301 6.79 7.24 27.59
C LYS A 301 7.47 5.93 27.19
N ASN A 302 7.27 4.87 27.98
CA ASN A 302 7.79 3.54 27.68
C ASN A 302 7.28 3.02 26.34
N ILE A 303 6.00 3.21 26.05
CA ILE A 303 5.38 2.78 24.79
C ILE A 303 5.99 3.54 23.60
N ILE A 304 6.15 4.86 23.70
CA ILE A 304 6.75 5.68 22.64
C ILE A 304 8.17 5.20 22.33
N LEU A 305 9.01 5.02 23.36
CA LEU A 305 10.39 4.55 23.20
C LEU A 305 10.44 3.14 22.61
N PHE A 306 9.55 2.24 23.04
CA PHE A 306 9.44 0.89 22.49
C PHE A 306 9.11 0.93 21.00
N LEU A 307 8.05 1.66 20.61
CA LEU A 307 7.59 1.75 19.23
C LEU A 307 8.65 2.34 18.30
N LEU A 308 9.29 3.45 18.71
CA LEU A 308 10.37 4.07 17.95
C LEU A 308 11.52 3.08 17.72
N LYS A 309 11.99 2.45 18.81
CA LYS A 309 13.07 1.48 18.75
C LYS A 309 12.73 0.32 17.81
N THR A 310 11.57 -0.33 18.00
CA THR A 310 11.13 -1.45 17.16
C THR A 310 11.05 -1.06 15.69
N ARG A 311 10.53 0.14 15.37
CA ARG A 311 10.42 0.60 13.98
C ARG A 311 11.80 0.84 13.36
N LEU A 312 12.71 1.48 14.08
CA LEU A 312 14.06 1.80 13.59
C LEU A 312 14.95 0.56 13.46
N GLU A 313 14.90 -0.37 14.42
CA GLU A 313 15.60 -1.66 14.31
C GLU A 313 15.09 -2.48 13.12
N GLY A 314 13.77 -2.45 12.86
CA GLY A 314 13.20 -3.03 11.65
C GLY A 314 13.78 -2.42 10.37
N ALA A 315 13.90 -1.10 10.32
CA ALA A 315 14.48 -0.39 9.17
C ALA A 315 15.99 -0.63 8.99
N ALA A 316 16.76 -0.70 10.08
CA ALA A 316 18.20 -0.97 10.05
C ALA A 316 18.55 -2.33 9.43
N ASN A 317 17.63 -3.30 9.48
CA ASN A 317 17.82 -4.59 8.82
C ASN A 317 17.59 -4.55 7.30
N LEU A 318 16.84 -3.56 6.83
CA LEU A 318 16.45 -3.39 5.43
C LEU A 318 17.42 -2.49 4.64
N ILE A 319 18.01 -1.49 5.30
CA ILE A 319 19.06 -0.59 4.77
C ILE A 319 20.42 -1.29 4.83
#